data_AF-A0A8S3ZQP0-F1
#
_entry.id   AF-A0A8S3ZQP0-F1
#
_cell.length_a   1.000
_cell.length_b   1.000
_cell.length_c   1.000
_cell.angle_alpha   90.00
_cell.angle_beta   90.00
_cell.angle_gamma   90.00
#
_symmetry.space_group_name_H-M   'P 1'
#
loop_
_entity.id
_entity.type
_entity.pdbx_description
1 polymer ?
#
loop_
_entity_poly.entity_id
_entity_poly.type
_entity_poly.pdbx_seq_one_letter_code
_entity_poly.pdbx_strand_id
1 'polypeptide(L)'
;IGVTTGFTRSRLDVLLVEVKKQDEVILGAHPKPFMVYRNLSLLDVPNIQSVVKVDDTVSGVGEALSAGCWGFGVARHSNYMDINSLEEEAQLSEEDIQKRVAHTPKTQTGAHYVNDTIKELSGVVADINTRLARGERP
;
A
#
# COMPACT_ATOMS: atom_id res chain seq x y z
N ILE A 1 0.05 -6.33 -11.30
CA ILE A 1 0.55 -5.72 -10.04
C ILE A 1 1.66 -4.74 -10.43
N GLY A 2 1.57 -3.50 -9.96
CA GLY A 2 2.58 -2.46 -10.13
C GLY A 2 3.11 -2.03 -8.77
N VAL A 3 4.33 -1.51 -8.70
CA VAL A 3 4.98 -1.06 -7.46
C VAL A 3 5.22 0.44 -7.53
N THR A 4 5.14 1.07 -6.37
CA THR A 4 5.47 2.49 -6.13
C THR A 4 6.23 2.55 -4.80
N THR A 5 7.28 3.35 -4.71
CA THR A 5 8.10 3.56 -3.52
C THR A 5 8.71 4.96 -3.54
N GLY A 6 8.78 5.55 -2.35
CA GLY A 6 9.58 6.76 -2.11
C GLY A 6 11.07 6.48 -1.85
N PHE A 7 11.50 5.21 -1.85
CA PHE A 7 12.88 4.80 -1.53
C PHE A 7 13.76 4.60 -2.77
N THR A 8 15.06 4.84 -2.60
CA THR A 8 16.08 4.42 -3.57
C THR A 8 16.27 2.90 -3.59
N ARG A 9 16.80 2.41 -4.71
CA ARG A 9 16.90 1.02 -5.19
C ARG A 9 17.25 -0.08 -4.17
N SER A 10 17.94 0.22 -3.07
CA SER A 10 18.47 -0.79 -2.13
C SER A 10 17.45 -1.39 -1.15
N ARG A 11 16.30 -0.73 -0.88
CA ARG A 11 15.25 -1.28 0.00
C ARG A 11 14.21 -2.15 -0.72
N LEU A 12 14.22 -2.13 -2.06
CA LEU A 12 13.27 -2.85 -2.92
C LEU A 12 13.54 -4.36 -2.98
N ASP A 13 14.74 -4.83 -2.64
CA ASP A 13 15.13 -6.24 -2.86
C ASP A 13 14.34 -7.24 -2.00
N VAL A 14 13.81 -6.83 -0.84
CA VAL A 14 12.94 -7.67 0.01
C VAL A 14 11.52 -7.78 -0.55
N LEU A 15 11.06 -6.75 -1.28
CA LEU A 15 9.69 -6.65 -1.84
C LEU A 15 9.57 -7.16 -3.30
N LEU A 16 10.69 -7.21 -4.05
CA LEU A 16 10.71 -7.41 -5.51
C LEU A 16 10.84 -8.86 -5.98
N VAL A 17 10.79 -9.87 -5.11
CA VAL A 17 10.94 -11.27 -5.55
C VAL A 17 9.87 -11.67 -6.59
N GLU A 18 8.72 -10.97 -6.63
CA GLU A 18 7.59 -11.32 -7.52
C GLU A 18 7.04 -10.19 -8.41
N VAL A 19 7.65 -8.99 -8.44
CA VAL A 19 7.11 -7.86 -9.23
C VAL A 19 8.11 -7.26 -10.22
N LYS A 20 7.62 -7.03 -11.44
CA LYS A 20 8.36 -6.50 -12.58
C LYS A 20 9.01 -5.16 -12.19
N LYS A 21 10.35 -5.11 -12.14
CA LYS A 21 11.18 -3.92 -11.85
C LYS A 21 10.63 -2.66 -12.54
N GLN A 22 10.38 -1.61 -11.77
CA GLN A 22 10.07 -0.27 -12.31
C GLN A 22 10.92 0.77 -11.59
N ASP A 23 11.52 1.69 -12.35
CA ASP A 23 12.41 2.74 -11.84
C ASP A 23 11.60 3.86 -11.15
N GLU A 24 11.93 4.07 -9.88
CA GLU A 24 11.26 4.92 -8.89
C GLU A 24 12.15 6.15 -8.65
N VAL A 25 11.58 7.35 -8.42
CA VAL A 25 12.19 8.69 -8.14
C VAL A 25 11.97 9.78 -9.22
N ILE A 26 11.79 9.46 -10.51
CA ILE A 26 11.69 10.52 -11.55
C ILE A 26 10.35 11.28 -11.52
N LEU A 27 9.28 10.66 -11.03
CA LEU A 27 7.91 11.18 -11.17
C LEU A 27 7.43 11.98 -9.96
N GLY A 28 8.32 12.25 -9.00
CA GLY A 28 8.02 12.95 -7.75
C GLY A 28 7.84 12.00 -6.56
N ALA A 29 7.76 12.60 -5.36
CA ALA A 29 7.53 11.89 -4.11
C ALA A 29 6.03 11.84 -3.79
N HIS A 30 5.63 10.83 -3.01
CA HIS A 30 4.32 10.80 -2.35
C HIS A 30 4.05 12.14 -1.63
N PRO A 31 2.80 12.63 -1.60
CA PRO A 31 1.55 11.97 -2.01
C PRO A 31 1.12 12.28 -3.47
N LYS A 32 2.03 12.72 -4.36
CA LYS A 32 1.64 13.04 -5.75
C LYS A 32 1.27 11.75 -6.52
N PRO A 33 0.20 11.75 -7.35
CA PRO A 33 -0.40 10.54 -7.93
C PRO A 33 0.35 9.93 -9.12
N PHE A 34 1.51 10.48 -9.48
CA PHE A 34 2.12 10.24 -10.78
C PHE A 34 2.68 8.82 -10.94
N MET A 35 3.12 8.17 -9.86
CA MET A 35 3.59 6.77 -9.95
C MET A 35 2.41 5.81 -10.13
N VAL A 36 1.26 6.09 -9.51
CA VAL A 36 0.00 5.37 -9.80
C VAL A 36 -0.41 5.52 -11.26
N TYR A 37 -0.37 6.73 -11.83
CA TYR A 37 -0.72 6.95 -13.24
C TYR A 37 0.24 6.25 -14.22
N ARG A 38 1.53 6.20 -13.90
CA ARG A 38 2.48 5.42 -14.70
C ARG A 38 2.16 3.92 -14.64
N ASN A 39 1.80 3.41 -13.47
CA ASN A 39 1.40 2.00 -13.32
C ASN A 39 0.15 1.67 -14.12
N LEU A 40 -0.87 2.55 -14.15
CA LEU A 40 -2.04 2.39 -15.03
C LEU A 40 -1.62 2.22 -16.50
N SER A 41 -0.75 3.10 -17.00
CA SER A 41 -0.29 3.05 -18.39
C SER A 41 0.53 1.79 -18.69
N LEU A 42 1.40 1.37 -17.78
CA LEU A 42 2.26 0.19 -17.99
C LEU A 42 1.51 -1.14 -17.89
N LEU A 43 0.43 -1.16 -17.12
CA LEU A 43 -0.40 -2.35 -16.92
C LEU A 43 -1.62 -2.38 -17.86
N ASP A 44 -1.75 -1.39 -18.74
CA ASP A 44 -2.89 -1.21 -19.64
C ASP A 44 -4.24 -1.24 -18.88
N VAL A 45 -4.29 -0.57 -17.73
CA VAL A 45 -5.50 -0.44 -16.92
C VAL A 45 -6.11 0.93 -17.21
N PRO A 46 -7.31 0.99 -17.83
CA PRO A 46 -7.89 2.25 -18.27
C PRO A 46 -8.65 3.00 -17.18
N ASN A 47 -9.05 2.29 -16.10
CA ASN A 47 -9.90 2.86 -15.06
C ASN A 47 -9.15 2.96 -13.73
N ILE A 48 -8.91 4.19 -13.26
CA ILE A 48 -8.29 4.45 -11.96
C ILE A 48 -9.15 3.95 -10.79
N GLN A 49 -10.48 3.95 -10.93
CA GLN A 49 -11.41 3.52 -9.88
C GLN A 49 -11.41 2.00 -9.68
N SER A 50 -10.84 1.22 -10.61
CA SER A 50 -10.63 -0.23 -10.42
C SER A 50 -9.28 -0.56 -9.78
N VAL A 51 -8.46 0.46 -9.46
CA VAL A 51 -7.15 0.26 -8.83
C VAL A 51 -7.29 0.26 -7.32
N VAL A 52 -6.62 -0.68 -6.67
CA VAL A 52 -6.40 -0.68 -5.22
C VAL A 52 -4.92 -0.47 -4.98
N LYS A 53 -4.57 0.62 -4.29
CA LYS A 53 -3.22 0.88 -3.83
C LYS A 53 -3.10 0.48 -2.37
N VAL A 54 -2.21 -0.47 -2.12
CA VAL A 54 -1.84 -0.96 -0.79
C VAL A 54 -0.58 -0.21 -0.35
N ASP A 55 -0.61 0.37 0.85
CA ASP A 55 0.54 1.11 1.39
C ASP A 55 0.54 1.11 2.92
N ASP A 56 1.72 1.19 3.51
CA ASP A 56 1.92 1.19 4.96
C ASP A 56 2.14 2.60 5.53
N THR A 57 2.27 3.60 4.65
CA THR A 57 2.57 4.98 5.01
C THR A 57 1.40 5.93 4.78
N VAL A 58 1.33 6.98 5.59
CA VAL A 58 0.35 8.07 5.41
C VAL A 58 0.51 8.72 4.03
N SER A 59 1.75 8.94 3.59
CA SER A 59 2.03 9.59 2.31
C SER A 59 1.68 8.68 1.12
N GLY A 60 1.98 7.39 1.21
CA GLY A 60 1.65 6.43 0.16
C GLY A 60 0.15 6.17 0.04
N VAL A 61 -0.58 6.05 1.14
CA VAL A 61 -2.06 6.08 1.09
C VAL A 61 -2.55 7.42 0.52
N GLY A 62 -1.93 8.54 0.91
CA GLY A 62 -2.24 9.86 0.36
C GLY A 62 -2.06 9.94 -1.16
N GLU A 63 -1.14 9.16 -1.75
CA GLU A 63 -1.02 9.02 -3.20
C GLU A 63 -2.25 8.35 -3.81
N ALA A 64 -2.79 7.30 -3.17
CA ALA A 64 -4.00 6.63 -3.64
C ALA A 64 -5.20 7.59 -3.69
N LEU A 65 -5.38 8.36 -2.61
CA LEU A 65 -6.44 9.36 -2.49
C LEU A 65 -6.26 10.48 -3.52
N SER A 66 -5.03 10.95 -3.71
CA SER A 66 -4.71 11.98 -4.70
C SER A 66 -4.91 11.50 -6.14
N ALA A 67 -4.72 10.19 -6.38
CA ALA A 67 -4.95 9.58 -7.69
C ALA A 67 -6.43 9.31 -7.98
N GLY A 68 -7.27 9.24 -6.94
CA GLY A 68 -8.68 8.85 -7.06
C GLY A 68 -8.87 7.33 -7.21
N CYS A 69 -7.99 6.53 -6.59
CA CYS A 69 -8.14 5.09 -6.50
C CYS A 69 -8.35 4.63 -5.04
N TRP A 70 -8.69 3.36 -4.85
CA TRP A 70 -8.93 2.82 -3.52
C TRP A 70 -7.62 2.68 -2.73
N GLY A 71 -7.45 3.46 -1.66
CA GLY A 71 -6.40 3.22 -0.66
C GLY A 71 -6.73 2.08 0.31
N PHE A 72 -5.77 1.18 0.54
CA PHE A 72 -5.77 0.12 1.54
C PHE A 72 -4.52 0.28 2.44
N GLY A 73 -4.72 0.68 3.68
CA GLY A 73 -3.66 0.90 4.66
C GLY A 73 -3.30 -0.38 5.43
N VAL A 74 -2.01 -0.70 5.54
CA VAL A 74 -1.50 -1.84 6.34
C VAL A 74 -0.52 -1.41 7.43
N ALA A 75 -0.38 -2.20 8.49
CA ALA A 75 0.47 -1.83 9.63
C ALA A 75 1.56 -2.83 10.01
N ARG A 76 1.29 -4.14 9.95
CA ARG A 76 2.16 -5.20 10.50
C ARG A 76 3.55 -5.26 9.85
N HIS A 77 3.66 -4.84 8.59
CA HIS A 77 4.94 -4.73 7.88
C HIS A 77 5.29 -3.28 7.56
N SER A 78 4.75 -2.33 8.32
CA SER A 78 5.01 -0.93 8.09
C SER A 78 6.37 -0.50 8.60
N ASN A 79 6.91 0.58 8.02
CA ASN A 79 8.10 1.24 8.56
C ASN A 79 7.91 1.70 10.03
N TYR A 80 6.67 1.89 10.48
CA TYR A 80 6.36 2.27 11.86
C TYR A 80 6.48 1.11 12.87
N MET A 81 6.72 -0.12 12.38
CA MET A 81 6.95 -1.27 13.24
C MET A 81 8.36 -1.30 13.81
N ASP A 82 9.31 -0.54 13.24
CA ASP A 82 10.74 -0.58 13.60
C ASP A 82 11.27 -2.03 13.68
N ILE A 83 10.93 -2.81 12.65
CA ILE A 83 11.38 -4.19 12.43
C ILE A 83 12.10 -4.17 11.08
N ASN A 84 13.40 -4.45 11.10
CA ASN A 84 14.27 -4.27 9.95
C ASN A 84 14.65 -5.59 9.27
N SER A 85 14.35 -6.74 9.88
CA SER A 85 14.57 -8.06 9.28
C SER A 85 13.57 -9.11 9.78
N LEU A 86 13.44 -10.20 9.03
CA LEU A 86 12.60 -11.34 9.41
C LEU A 86 13.12 -12.03 10.68
N GLU A 87 14.44 -12.04 10.90
CA GLU A 87 15.05 -12.56 12.11
C GLU A 87 14.65 -11.73 13.33
N GLU A 88 14.60 -10.41 13.21
CA GLU A 88 14.14 -9.51 14.27
C GLU A 88 12.66 -9.75 14.58
N GLU A 89 11.81 -9.87 13.55
CA GLU A 89 10.39 -10.20 13.73
C GLU A 89 10.20 -11.52 14.48
N ALA A 90 10.99 -12.55 14.13
CA ALA A 90 10.90 -13.88 14.75
C ALA A 90 11.32 -13.90 16.23
N GLN A 91 12.05 -12.89 16.72
CA GLN A 91 12.39 -12.75 18.14
C GLN A 91 11.33 -12.00 18.95
N LEU A 92 10.38 -11.33 18.29
CA LEU A 92 9.33 -10.57 18.96
C LEU A 92 8.17 -11.47 19.37
N SER A 93 7.60 -11.18 20.54
CA SER A 93 6.34 -11.79 20.94
C SER A 93 5.18 -11.23 20.11
N GLU A 94 4.12 -12.01 19.91
CA GLU A 94 2.92 -11.49 19.24
C GLU A 94 2.31 -10.32 20.02
N GLU A 95 2.47 -10.27 21.35
CA GLU A 95 2.03 -9.13 22.17
C GLU A 95 2.80 -7.85 21.82
N ASP A 96 4.12 -7.93 21.64
CA ASP A 96 4.94 -6.78 21.24
C ASP A 96 4.61 -6.33 19.82
N ILE A 97 4.38 -7.27 18.90
CA ILE A 97 3.92 -6.98 17.54
C ILE A 97 2.59 -6.22 17.58
N GLN A 98 1.61 -6.69 18.36
CA GLN A 98 0.30 -6.04 18.47
C GLN A 98 0.39 -4.65 19.10
N LYS A 99 1.23 -4.48 20.14
CA LYS A 99 1.51 -3.16 20.71
C LYS A 99 2.06 -2.21 19.65
N ARG A 100 3.06 -2.62 18.86
CA ARG A 100 3.62 -1.77 17.81
C ARG A 100 2.61 -1.46 16.70
N VAL A 101 1.85 -2.45 16.25
CA VAL A 101 0.76 -2.30 15.27
C VAL A 101 -0.29 -1.26 15.73
N ALA A 102 -0.60 -1.22 17.02
CA ALA A 102 -1.54 -0.25 17.59
C ALA A 102 -1.01 1.20 17.57
N HIS A 103 0.31 1.40 17.54
CA HIS A 103 0.94 2.73 17.46
C HIS A 103 1.15 3.22 16.02
N THR A 104 0.89 2.38 15.01
CA THR A 104 0.99 2.81 13.61
C THR A 104 -0.11 3.82 13.28
N PRO A 105 0.17 4.85 12.45
CA PRO A 105 -0.82 5.85 12.06
C PRO A 105 -1.82 5.34 11.01
N LYS A 106 -2.04 4.02 10.90
CA LYS A 106 -2.83 3.37 9.84
C LYS A 106 -4.24 3.95 9.69
N THR A 107 -4.86 4.38 10.80
CA THR A 107 -6.20 4.98 10.84
C THR A 107 -6.20 6.47 10.49
N GLN A 108 -5.05 7.14 10.54
CA GLN A 108 -4.91 8.57 10.22
C GLN A 108 -4.67 8.83 8.73
N THR A 109 -4.56 7.76 7.94
CA THR A 109 -4.21 7.82 6.52
C THR A 109 -5.34 8.29 5.61
N GLY A 110 -6.60 8.19 6.07
CA GLY A 110 -7.78 8.39 5.22
C GLY A 110 -8.03 7.25 4.22
N ALA A 111 -7.37 6.09 4.37
CA ALA A 111 -7.64 4.92 3.54
C ALA A 111 -9.10 4.48 3.64
N HIS A 112 -9.64 3.95 2.54
CA HIS A 112 -10.98 3.37 2.52
C HIS A 112 -11.05 2.07 3.33
N TYR A 113 -9.92 1.37 3.42
CA TYR A 113 -9.77 0.13 4.18
C TYR A 113 -8.47 0.20 4.99
N VAL A 114 -8.52 -0.26 6.24
CA VAL A 114 -7.37 -0.28 7.15
C VAL A 114 -7.34 -1.64 7.83
N ASN A 115 -6.26 -2.38 7.65
CA ASN A 115 -6.07 -3.70 8.22
C ASN A 115 -4.66 -3.84 8.78
N ASP A 116 -4.45 -4.76 9.71
CA ASP A 116 -3.11 -4.99 10.23
C ASP A 116 -2.22 -5.67 9.18
N THR A 117 -2.80 -6.55 8.36
CA THR A 117 -2.08 -7.32 7.36
C THR A 117 -2.70 -7.20 5.98
N ILE A 118 -2.04 -7.75 4.97
CA ILE A 118 -2.56 -7.83 3.60
C ILE A 118 -3.51 -9.04 3.40
N LYS A 119 -3.68 -9.92 4.40
CA LYS A 119 -4.48 -11.15 4.25
C LYS A 119 -5.94 -10.84 3.89
N GLU A 120 -6.45 -9.73 4.38
CA GLU A 120 -7.82 -9.27 4.16
C GLU A 120 -8.04 -8.63 2.78
N LEU A 121 -6.97 -8.43 1.99
CA LEU A 121 -7.05 -7.75 0.68
C LEU A 121 -8.02 -8.45 -0.28
N SER A 122 -8.07 -9.78 -0.28
CA SER A 122 -8.99 -10.54 -1.13
C SER A 122 -10.46 -10.24 -0.82
N GLY A 123 -10.80 -10.15 0.47
CA GLY A 123 -12.14 -9.75 0.92
C GLY A 123 -12.46 -8.31 0.58
N VAL A 124 -11.49 -7.40 0.72
CA VAL A 124 -11.65 -6.00 0.34
C VAL A 124 -11.87 -5.84 -1.16
N VAL A 125 -11.17 -6.58 -2.01
CA VAL A 125 -11.40 -6.54 -3.47
C VAL A 125 -12.83 -7.00 -3.80
N ALA A 126 -13.35 -8.02 -3.10
CA ALA A 126 -14.73 -8.46 -3.27
C ALA A 126 -15.74 -7.37 -2.87
N ASP A 127 -15.49 -6.66 -1.76
CA ASP A 127 -16.33 -5.53 -1.33
C ASP A 127 -16.26 -4.36 -2.32
N ILE A 128 -15.07 -3.98 -2.77
CA ILE A 128 -14.87 -2.94 -3.81
C ILE A 128 -15.65 -3.28 -5.07
N ASN A 129 -15.60 -4.52 -5.55
CA ASN A 129 -16.37 -4.93 -6.72
C ASN A 129 -17.89 -4.77 -6.50
N THR A 130 -18.37 -5.06 -5.30
CA THR A 130 -19.77 -4.88 -4.93
C THR A 130 -20.16 -3.40 -4.90
N ARG A 131 -19.31 -2.54 -4.34
CA ARG A 131 -19.49 -1.09 -4.27
C ARG A 131 -19.47 -0.45 -5.66
N LEU A 132 -18.51 -0.82 -6.50
CA LEU A 132 -18.43 -0.39 -7.90
C LEU A 132 -19.69 -0.80 -8.69
N ALA A 133 -20.21 -2.00 -8.47
CA ALA A 133 -21.45 -2.46 -9.10
C ALA A 133 -22.70 -1.63 -8.70
N ARG A 134 -22.64 -0.95 -7.55
CA ARG A 134 -23.67 0.00 -7.08
C ARG A 134 -23.41 1.44 -7.53
N GLY A 135 -22.34 1.70 -8.27
CA GLY A 135 -21.94 3.03 -8.73
C GLY A 135 -21.17 3.84 -7.70
N GLU A 136 -20.78 3.24 -6.57
CA GLU A 136 -19.86 3.87 -5.63
C GLU A 136 -18.46 4.00 -6.25
N ARG A 137 -17.69 4.95 -5.74
CA ARG A 137 -16.34 5.30 -6.19
C ARG A 137 -15.46 5.55 -4.95
N PRO A 138 -14.13 5.45 -5.08
CA PRO A 138 -13.20 5.94 -4.07
C PRO A 138 -13.55 7.39 -3.68
#